data_AF-A0AAV8YS74-F1
#
_entry.id   AF-A0AAV8YS74-F1
#
_cell.length_a   1.000
_cell.length_b   1.000
_cell.length_c   1.000
_cell.angle_alpha   90.00
_cell.angle_beta   90.00
_cell.angle_gamma   90.00
#
_symmetry.space_group_name_H-M   'P 1'
#
loop_
_entity.id
_entity.type
_entity.pdbx_description
1 polymer ?
#
loop_
_entity_poly.entity_id
_entity_poly.type
_entity_poly.pdbx_seq_one_letter_code
_entity_poly.pdbx_strand_id
1 'polypeptide(L)'
;MEIQYFAGDQVSILVSDYVAGGSLLDLANMYKLKSGKTMKQPLVVYFALQMLEIVQAMHECFFMPDNSVALQLIDFGCSIDMTLFPPNTTFTRRVTTENFVCCEMLDERPWSYHTDLFCIAATVHVLLFDTYIKLRKQDGLWSITQRDLLNQQCGPANLAPIMSMLAESLKGGDLYTEIRYIMNLLKNR
;
A
#
# COMPACT_ATOMS: atom_id res chain seq x y z
N MET A 1 -14.84 -13.69 -2.39
CA MET A 1 -14.00 -14.00 -1.23
C MET A 1 -14.89 -14.66 -0.19
N GLU A 2 -14.74 -15.96 0.01
CA GLU A 2 -15.38 -16.66 1.12
C GLU A 2 -14.42 -16.66 2.32
N ILE A 3 -14.87 -16.14 3.46
CA ILE A 3 -14.09 -16.14 4.71
C ILE A 3 -14.83 -17.01 5.71
N GLN A 4 -14.13 -17.99 6.27
CA GLN A 4 -14.62 -18.82 7.36
C GLN A 4 -13.84 -18.51 8.63
N TYR A 5 -14.54 -18.44 9.75
CA TYR A 5 -13.97 -18.11 11.05
C TYR A 5 -14.33 -19.17 12.08
N PHE A 6 -13.31 -19.74 12.72
CA PHE A 6 -13.45 -20.70 13.80
C PHE A 6 -12.81 -20.12 15.06
N ALA A 7 -13.59 -19.97 16.12
CA ALA A 7 -13.10 -19.51 17.42
C ALA A 7 -13.00 -20.67 18.41
N GLY A 8 -11.87 -20.77 19.10
CA GLY A 8 -11.69 -21.58 20.29
C GLY A 8 -11.16 -20.73 21.44
N ASP A 9 -11.11 -21.31 22.64
CA ASP A 9 -10.77 -20.58 23.87
C ASP A 9 -9.34 -20.01 23.89
N GLN A 10 -8.42 -20.64 23.16
CA GLN A 10 -7.00 -20.25 23.10
C GLN A 10 -6.54 -19.79 21.72
N VAL A 11 -7.29 -20.15 20.67
CA VAL A 11 -6.88 -19.91 19.28
C VAL A 11 -8.09 -19.58 18.44
N SER A 12 -7.91 -18.67 17.51
CA SER A 12 -8.84 -18.44 16.42
C SER A 12 -8.20 -18.83 15.10
N ILE A 13 -9.00 -19.35 14.17
CA ILE A 13 -8.59 -19.75 12.83
C ILE A 13 -9.44 -18.96 11.85
N LEU A 14 -8.76 -18.21 10.99
CA LEU A 14 -9.36 -17.53 9.85
C LEU A 14 -8.94 -18.28 8.59
N VAL A 15 -9.93 -18.76 7.83
CA VAL A 15 -9.72 -19.43 6.53
C VAL A 15 -10.24 -18.52 5.44
N SER A 16 -9.42 -18.27 4.42
CA SER A 16 -9.76 -17.48 3.26
C SER A 16 -9.30 -18.16 1.98
N ASP A 17 -9.81 -17.68 0.84
CA ASP A 17 -9.32 -18.06 -0.48
C ASP A 17 -7.79 -17.85 -0.58
N TYR A 18 -7.10 -18.80 -1.20
CA TYR A 18 -5.66 -18.73 -1.44
C TYR A 18 -5.36 -18.11 -2.81
N VAL A 19 -4.53 -17.08 -2.83
CA VAL A 19 -4.05 -16.43 -4.07
C VAL A 19 -2.66 -16.95 -4.42
N ALA A 20 -2.59 -17.82 -5.43
CA ALA A 20 -1.33 -18.45 -5.86
C ALA A 20 -0.27 -17.45 -6.39
N GLY A 21 -0.67 -16.22 -6.70
CA GLY A 21 0.23 -15.14 -7.11
C GLY A 21 1.25 -14.74 -6.03
N GLY A 22 0.98 -15.05 -4.77
CA GLY A 22 1.80 -14.63 -3.62
C GLY A 22 1.67 -13.14 -3.33
N SER A 23 2.57 -12.62 -2.49
CA SER A 23 2.59 -11.20 -2.14
C SER A 23 3.16 -10.33 -3.26
N LEU A 24 2.89 -9.02 -3.19
CA LEU A 24 3.48 -8.06 -4.13
C LEU A 24 5.02 -8.01 -4.03
N LEU A 25 5.57 -8.26 -2.84
CA LEU A 25 7.02 -8.39 -2.63
C LEU A 25 7.56 -9.65 -3.33
N ASP A 26 6.84 -10.77 -3.28
CA ASP A 26 7.21 -11.98 -4.01
C ASP A 26 7.26 -11.72 -5.52
N LEU A 27 6.25 -11.01 -6.05
CA LEU A 27 6.22 -10.63 -7.46
C LEU A 27 7.41 -9.74 -7.83
N ALA A 28 7.73 -8.74 -7.02
CA ALA A 28 8.88 -7.86 -7.25
C ALA A 28 10.21 -8.63 -7.25
N ASN A 29 10.40 -9.53 -6.28
CA ASN A 29 11.58 -10.38 -6.18
C ASN A 29 11.72 -11.30 -7.41
N MET A 30 10.62 -11.90 -7.88
CA MET A 30 10.63 -12.71 -9.10
C MET A 30 10.91 -11.90 -10.35
N TYR A 31 10.31 -10.71 -10.47
CA TYR A 31 10.54 -9.80 -11.60
C TYR A 31 12.03 -9.47 -11.69
N LYS A 32 12.64 -9.13 -10.55
CA LYS A 32 14.08 -8.84 -10.46
C LYS A 32 14.93 -10.06 -10.81
N LEU A 33 14.59 -11.24 -10.30
CA LEU A 33 15.31 -12.47 -10.59
C LEU A 33 15.31 -12.81 -12.09
N LYS A 34 14.21 -12.57 -12.80
CA LYS A 34 14.09 -12.90 -14.23
C LYS A 34 14.57 -11.79 -15.18
N SER A 35 14.36 -10.52 -14.84
CA SER A 35 14.72 -9.39 -15.70
C SER A 35 16.08 -8.78 -15.39
N GLY A 36 16.64 -9.05 -14.20
CA GLY A 36 17.84 -8.40 -13.68
C GLY A 36 17.62 -6.94 -13.23
N LYS A 37 16.37 -6.44 -13.25
CA LYS A 37 16.03 -5.03 -12.96
C LYS A 37 14.85 -4.94 -12.00
N THR A 38 14.70 -3.80 -11.34
CA THR A 38 13.50 -3.51 -10.53
C THR A 38 12.27 -3.34 -11.42
N MET A 39 11.08 -3.35 -10.81
CA MET A 39 9.82 -3.28 -11.53
C MET A 39 9.71 -1.96 -12.30
N LYS A 40 9.30 -2.03 -13.58
CA LYS A 40 9.16 -0.82 -14.40
C LYS A 40 8.05 0.09 -13.87
N GLN A 41 8.27 1.40 -14.03
CA GLN A 41 7.36 2.44 -13.56
C GLN A 41 5.88 2.22 -13.95
N PRO A 42 5.50 1.79 -15.17
CA PRO A 42 4.09 1.55 -15.49
C PRO A 42 3.42 0.50 -14.59
N LEU A 43 4.12 -0.60 -14.26
CA LEU A 43 3.61 -1.62 -13.34
C LEU A 43 3.50 -1.08 -11.92
N VAL A 44 4.51 -0.33 -11.47
CA VAL A 44 4.48 0.26 -10.13
C VAL A 44 3.31 1.23 -9.99
N VAL A 45 3.10 2.10 -10.99
CA VAL A 45 1.97 3.04 -11.01
C VAL A 45 0.64 2.28 -11.03
N TYR A 46 0.53 1.21 -11.82
CA TYR A 46 -0.66 0.36 -11.84
C TYR A 46 -0.96 -0.23 -10.45
N PHE A 47 0.02 -0.86 -9.80
CA PHE A 47 -0.18 -1.40 -8.44
C PHE A 47 -0.42 -0.30 -7.40
N ALA A 48 0.18 0.88 -7.55
CA ALA A 48 -0.08 2.02 -6.69
C ALA A 48 -1.55 2.46 -6.76
N LEU A 49 -2.12 2.58 -7.97
CA LEU A 49 -3.53 2.89 -8.16
C LEU A 49 -4.44 1.85 -7.50
N GLN A 50 -4.15 0.57 -7.71
CA GLN A 50 -4.91 -0.54 -7.13
C GLN A 50 -4.89 -0.49 -5.58
N MET A 51 -3.73 -0.21 -4.98
CA MET A 51 -3.63 -0.02 -3.52
C MET A 51 -4.40 1.22 -3.04
N LEU A 52 -4.36 2.33 -3.79
CA LEU A 52 -5.10 3.56 -3.46
C LEU A 52 -6.62 3.32 -3.54
N GLU A 53 -7.12 2.59 -4.54
CA GLU A 53 -8.53 2.21 -4.67
C GLU A 53 -8.99 1.34 -3.49
N ILE A 54 -8.18 0.36 -3.10
CA ILE A 54 -8.45 -0.48 -1.92
C ILE A 54 -8.53 0.37 -0.65
N VAL A 55 -7.53 1.23 -0.42
CA VAL A 55 -7.48 2.08 0.78
C VAL A 55 -8.62 3.09 0.80
N GLN A 56 -8.99 3.66 -0.36
CA GLN A 56 -10.16 4.54 -0.45
C GLN A 56 -11.44 3.81 -0.05
N ALA A 57 -11.69 2.62 -0.61
CA ALA A 57 -12.86 1.82 -0.27
C ALA A 57 -12.90 1.46 1.22
N MET A 58 -11.74 1.10 1.80
CA MET A 58 -11.60 0.82 3.22
C MET A 58 -11.91 2.04 4.09
N HIS A 59 -11.42 3.23 3.72
CA HIS A 59 -11.65 4.48 4.47
C HIS A 59 -13.11 4.94 4.44
N GLU A 60 -13.80 4.68 3.35
CA GLU A 60 -15.21 5.01 3.17
C GLU A 60 -16.15 3.90 3.73
N CYS A 61 -15.60 2.87 4.37
CA CYS A 61 -16.32 1.67 4.86
C CYS A 61 -17.19 1.00 3.79
N PHE A 62 -16.83 1.16 2.50
CA PHE A 62 -17.55 0.50 1.42
C PHE A 62 -17.08 -0.95 1.26
N PHE A 63 -17.97 -1.77 0.70
CA PHE A 63 -17.60 -3.09 0.22
C PHE A 63 -16.39 -2.95 -0.70
N MET A 64 -15.33 -3.71 -0.43
CA MET A 64 -14.11 -3.74 -1.25
C MET A 64 -14.53 -3.84 -2.73
N PRO A 65 -13.85 -3.12 -3.65
CA PRO A 65 -14.22 -3.17 -5.06
C PRO A 65 -14.31 -4.62 -5.51
N ASP A 66 -15.23 -4.92 -6.42
CA ASP A 66 -15.40 -6.26 -6.97
C ASP A 66 -14.09 -6.78 -7.61
N ASN A 67 -14.12 -7.97 -8.22
CA ASN A 67 -12.97 -8.63 -8.87
C ASN A 67 -12.26 -7.78 -9.98
N SER A 68 -12.56 -6.48 -10.12
CA SER A 68 -11.81 -5.50 -10.92
C SER A 68 -10.42 -5.18 -10.37
N VAL A 69 -10.15 -5.43 -9.07
CA VAL A 69 -8.84 -5.17 -8.46
C VAL A 69 -7.95 -6.41 -8.51
N ALA A 70 -6.73 -6.27 -9.05
CA ALA A 70 -5.76 -7.37 -9.19
C ALA A 70 -5.03 -7.71 -7.87
N LEU A 71 -5.20 -6.87 -6.85
CA LEU A 71 -4.62 -7.02 -5.52
C LEU A 71 -5.70 -7.32 -4.49
N GLN A 72 -5.33 -8.09 -3.48
CA GLN A 72 -6.16 -8.32 -2.30
C GLN A 72 -5.38 -7.85 -1.06
N LEU A 73 -5.96 -6.91 -0.31
CA LEU A 73 -5.43 -6.53 0.99
C LEU A 73 -5.78 -7.60 2.03
N ILE A 74 -4.79 -7.98 2.82
CA ILE A 74 -4.89 -8.99 3.88
C ILE A 74 -4.29 -8.44 5.18
N ASP A 75 -4.35 -9.26 6.23
CA ASP A 75 -3.75 -8.97 7.54
C ASP A 75 -4.31 -7.71 8.22
N PHE A 76 -5.55 -7.84 8.69
CA PHE A 76 -6.25 -6.78 9.42
C PHE A 76 -5.96 -6.78 10.93
N GLY A 77 -4.88 -7.44 11.39
CA GLY A 77 -4.59 -7.63 12.82
C GLY A 77 -4.34 -6.34 13.61
N CYS A 78 -3.93 -5.27 12.93
CA CYS A 78 -3.71 -3.95 13.50
C CYS A 78 -4.63 -2.87 12.91
N SER A 79 -5.68 -3.27 12.18
CA SER A 79 -6.63 -2.32 11.60
C SER A 79 -7.45 -1.62 12.68
N ILE A 80 -7.83 -0.36 12.40
CA ILE A 80 -8.58 0.47 13.33
C ILE A 80 -9.96 0.75 12.73
N ASP A 81 -11.00 0.31 13.43
CA ASP A 81 -12.36 0.70 13.10
C ASP A 81 -12.64 2.10 13.64
N MET A 82 -12.58 3.09 12.75
CA MET A 82 -12.82 4.50 13.07
C MET A 82 -14.28 4.77 13.50
N THR A 83 -15.23 3.89 13.17
CA THR A 83 -16.65 4.05 13.55
C THR A 83 -16.89 3.86 15.05
N LEU A 84 -15.94 3.21 15.74
CA LEU A 84 -15.97 3.02 17.20
C LEU A 84 -15.50 4.26 17.98
N PHE A 85 -15.05 5.32 17.30
CA PHE A 85 -14.53 6.52 17.91
C PHE A 85 -15.32 7.78 17.50
N PRO A 86 -15.27 8.87 18.28
CA PRO A 86 -15.86 10.14 17.87
C PRO A 86 -15.30 10.66 16.54
N PRO A 87 -16.09 11.43 15.76
CA PRO A 87 -15.59 12.08 14.55
C PRO A 87 -14.33 12.91 14.83
N ASN A 88 -13.37 12.89 13.89
CA ASN A 88 -12.06 13.56 13.98
C ASN A 88 -11.09 12.98 15.04
N THR A 89 -11.29 11.74 15.48
CA THR A 89 -10.33 11.05 16.35
C THR A 89 -8.96 10.92 15.69
N THR A 90 -7.91 11.13 16.48
CA THR A 90 -6.51 10.93 16.09
C THR A 90 -5.79 10.11 17.16
N PHE A 91 -4.66 9.53 16.77
CA PHE A 91 -3.84 8.67 17.61
C PHE A 91 -2.43 9.24 17.76
N THR A 92 -1.75 8.88 18.84
CA THR A 92 -0.39 9.35 19.15
C THR A 92 0.59 8.20 19.37
N ARG A 93 0.10 6.95 19.49
CA ARG A 93 0.96 5.79 19.70
C ARG A 93 1.79 5.53 18.46
N ARG A 94 3.09 5.33 18.64
CA ARG A 94 3.99 4.92 17.57
C ARG A 94 3.87 3.41 17.32
N VAL A 95 3.81 3.02 16.05
CA VAL A 95 3.91 1.61 15.64
C VAL A 95 5.34 1.09 15.85
N THR A 96 5.46 -0.19 16.22
CA THR A 96 6.77 -0.80 16.53
C THR A 96 7.44 -1.45 15.32
N THR A 97 6.72 -1.64 14.22
CA THR A 97 7.26 -2.26 13.01
C THR A 97 8.25 -1.31 12.34
N GLU A 98 9.52 -1.71 12.33
CA GLU A 98 10.60 -0.93 11.71
C GLU A 98 10.31 -0.66 10.22
N ASN A 99 10.66 0.54 9.74
CA ASN A 99 10.44 1.03 8.37
C ASN A 99 8.98 1.34 7.96
N PHE A 100 7.99 1.16 8.82
CA PHE A 100 6.57 1.52 8.57
C PHE A 100 6.06 2.64 9.48
N VAL A 101 6.97 3.48 9.99
CA VAL A 101 6.65 4.61 10.86
C VAL A 101 6.47 5.87 10.02
N CYS A 102 5.25 6.44 9.99
CA CYS A 102 4.97 7.65 9.21
C CYS A 102 5.58 8.92 9.80
N CYS A 103 5.60 10.00 9.00
CA CYS A 103 6.18 11.29 9.37
C CYS A 103 5.55 11.88 10.65
N GLU A 104 4.23 11.75 10.81
CA GLU A 104 3.51 12.23 12.00
C GLU A 104 4.00 11.50 13.26
N MET A 105 4.15 10.18 13.20
CA MET A 105 4.67 9.39 14.32
C MET A 105 6.13 9.73 14.64
N LEU A 106 6.96 10.03 13.64
CA LEU A 106 8.35 10.46 13.84
C LEU A 106 8.45 11.86 14.47
N ASP A 107 7.47 12.72 14.17
CA ASP A 107 7.37 14.06 14.75
C ASP A 107 6.61 14.10 16.08
N GLU A 108 6.16 12.95 16.58
CA GLU A 108 5.29 12.84 17.76
C GLU A 108 4.00 13.67 17.63
N ARG A 109 3.50 13.82 16.40
CA ARG A 109 2.25 14.51 16.07
C ARG A 109 1.08 13.51 16.03
N PRO A 110 -0.17 13.98 16.27
CA PRO A 110 -1.35 13.16 16.07
C PRO A 110 -1.46 12.67 14.62
N TRP A 111 -1.87 11.41 14.44
CA TRP A 111 -2.03 10.77 13.14
C TRP A 111 -3.38 10.03 13.04
N SER A 112 -3.86 9.82 11.82
CA SER A 112 -4.99 8.94 11.52
C SER A 112 -4.73 8.19 10.22
N TYR A 113 -5.42 8.52 9.12
CA TYR A 113 -5.27 7.88 7.81
C TYR A 113 -3.89 8.08 7.16
N HIS A 114 -3.03 8.96 7.71
CA HIS A 114 -1.66 9.19 7.27
C HIS A 114 -0.81 7.92 7.23
N THR A 115 -1.06 6.98 8.14
CA THR A 115 -0.30 5.72 8.21
C THR A 115 -0.50 4.84 6.97
N ASP A 116 -1.72 4.77 6.44
CA ASP A 116 -2.02 3.94 5.26
C ASP A 116 -1.37 4.49 4.00
N LEU A 117 -1.42 5.82 3.82
CA LEU A 117 -0.73 6.49 2.72
C LEU A 117 0.78 6.31 2.79
N PHE A 118 1.35 6.36 3.99
CA PHE A 118 2.76 6.11 4.18
C PHE A 118 3.13 4.67 3.81
N CYS A 119 2.31 3.68 4.18
CA CYS A 119 2.50 2.28 3.79
C CYS A 119 2.45 2.09 2.27
N ILE A 120 1.54 2.76 1.56
CA ILE A 120 1.52 2.75 0.10
C ILE A 120 2.81 3.34 -0.48
N ALA A 121 3.24 4.51 0.01
CA ALA A 121 4.48 5.15 -0.44
C ALA A 121 5.72 4.27 -0.18
N ALA A 122 5.80 3.64 0.99
CA ALA A 122 6.85 2.69 1.35
C ALA A 122 6.86 1.47 0.41
N THR A 123 5.69 0.93 0.09
CA THR A 123 5.54 -0.18 -0.84
C THR A 123 5.99 0.21 -2.25
N VAL A 124 5.52 1.35 -2.77
CA VAL A 124 5.91 1.90 -4.08
C VAL A 124 7.43 2.09 -4.17
N HIS A 125 8.06 2.58 -3.10
CA HIS A 125 9.52 2.73 -3.06
C HIS A 125 10.25 1.40 -3.16
N VAL A 126 9.78 0.36 -2.45
CA VAL A 126 10.35 -0.99 -2.54
C VAL A 126 10.23 -1.53 -3.98
N LEU A 127 9.09 -1.33 -4.65
CA LEU A 127 8.91 -1.80 -6.03
C LEU A 127 9.84 -1.10 -7.04
N LEU A 128 10.10 0.19 -6.85
CA LEU A 128 10.97 0.98 -7.73
C LEU A 128 12.46 0.74 -7.48
N PHE A 129 12.85 0.67 -6.22
CA PHE A 129 14.25 0.81 -5.79
C PHE A 129 14.78 -0.40 -5.05
N ASP A 130 13.96 -1.42 -4.78
CA ASP A 130 14.33 -2.64 -4.07
C ASP A 130 15.03 -2.35 -2.72
N THR A 131 14.59 -1.29 -2.07
CA THR A 131 15.09 -0.84 -0.76
C THR A 131 13.95 -0.24 0.04
N TYR A 132 14.02 -0.34 1.37
CA TYR A 132 13.08 0.35 2.25
C TYR A 132 13.31 1.86 2.22
N ILE A 133 12.23 2.64 2.39
CA ILE A 133 12.31 4.10 2.50
C ILE A 133 13.27 4.48 3.62
N LYS A 134 14.14 5.45 3.33
CA LYS A 134 14.94 6.15 4.33
C LYS A 134 14.54 7.62 4.34
N LEU A 135 13.96 8.05 5.46
CA LEU A 135 13.51 9.43 5.63
C LEU A 135 14.64 10.33 6.15
N ARG A 136 14.62 11.58 5.71
CA ARG A 136 15.46 12.67 6.22
C ARG A 136 14.57 13.87 6.51
N LYS A 137 14.84 14.56 7.61
CA LYS A 137 14.19 15.84 7.93
C LYS A 137 15.15 16.99 7.69
N GLN A 138 14.75 17.95 6.87
CA GLN A 138 15.50 19.18 6.60
C GLN A 138 14.53 20.37 6.62
N ASP A 139 14.89 21.43 7.34
CA ASP A 139 14.07 22.66 7.46
C ASP A 139 12.61 22.39 7.86
N GLY A 140 12.40 21.38 8.71
CA GLY A 140 11.06 20.97 9.16
C GLY A 140 10.31 20.03 8.21
N LEU A 141 10.82 19.79 7.01
CA LEU A 141 10.19 18.98 5.97
C LEU A 141 10.82 17.58 5.89
N TRP A 142 9.96 16.56 5.75
CA TRP A 142 10.38 15.18 5.53
C TRP A 142 10.52 14.90 4.03
N SER A 143 11.67 14.35 3.66
CA SER A 143 11.97 13.85 2.32
C SER A 143 12.48 12.43 2.35
N ILE A 144 12.41 11.75 1.21
CA ILE A 144 13.08 10.47 1.01
C ILE A 144 14.52 10.80 0.66
N THR A 145 15.50 10.07 1.20
CA THR A 145 16.93 10.37 1.01
C THR A 145 17.37 10.44 -0.47
N GLN A 146 16.56 9.90 -1.39
CA GLN A 146 16.79 9.96 -2.84
C GLN A 146 15.91 10.97 -3.60
N ARG A 147 14.86 11.57 -3.01
CA ARG A 147 13.96 12.59 -3.63
C ARG A 147 13.17 13.41 -2.60
N ASP A 148 12.86 14.67 -2.96
CA ASP A 148 12.65 15.74 -1.98
C ASP A 148 11.27 15.92 -1.33
N LEU A 149 10.19 15.20 -1.64
CA LEU A 149 8.88 15.55 -1.04
C LEU A 149 7.98 14.36 -0.73
N LEU A 150 7.67 14.18 0.56
CA LEU A 150 6.41 13.58 1.00
C LEU A 150 5.44 14.73 1.31
N ASN A 151 4.31 14.78 0.60
CA ASN A 151 3.30 15.80 0.84
C ASN A 151 2.68 15.58 2.23
N GLN A 152 2.93 16.51 3.16
CA GLN A 152 2.34 16.50 4.49
C GLN A 152 1.04 17.30 4.43
N GLN A 153 -0.09 16.60 4.37
CA GLN A 153 -1.40 17.24 4.40
C GLN A 153 -1.91 17.39 5.84
N CYS A 154 -2.54 18.53 6.12
CA CYS A 154 -3.37 18.71 7.30
C CYS A 154 -4.79 18.22 7.01
N GLY A 155 -5.36 17.41 7.91
CA GLY A 155 -6.71 16.86 7.76
C GLY A 155 -6.75 15.44 7.19
N PRO A 156 -7.95 14.90 6.90
CA PRO A 156 -8.12 13.56 6.35
C PRO A 156 -7.48 13.46 4.96
N ALA A 157 -7.00 12.27 4.63
CA ALA A 157 -6.35 12.01 3.36
C ALA A 157 -7.30 12.21 2.17
N ASN A 158 -6.94 13.08 1.21
CA ASN A 158 -7.64 13.18 -0.07
C ASN A 158 -6.85 12.49 -1.19
N LEU A 159 -7.39 11.36 -1.66
CA LEU A 159 -6.77 10.49 -2.66
C LEU A 159 -7.03 10.95 -4.11
N ALA A 160 -8.07 11.73 -4.37
CA ALA A 160 -8.50 12.06 -5.73
C ALA A 160 -7.41 12.72 -6.61
N PRO A 161 -6.62 13.70 -6.11
CA PRO A 161 -5.58 14.32 -6.93
C PRO A 161 -4.46 13.35 -7.33
N ILE A 162 -4.01 12.51 -6.39
CA ILE A 162 -2.92 11.57 -6.66
C ILE A 162 -3.37 10.43 -7.57
N MET A 163 -4.60 9.93 -7.39
CA MET A 163 -5.17 8.90 -8.27
C MET A 163 -5.34 9.42 -9.70
N SER A 164 -5.85 10.65 -9.87
CA SER A 164 -5.96 11.28 -11.19
C SER A 164 -4.60 11.43 -11.88
N MET A 165 -3.60 11.97 -11.16
CA MET A 165 -2.24 12.13 -11.69
C MET A 165 -1.61 10.79 -12.12
N LEU A 166 -1.75 9.76 -11.30
CA LEU A 166 -1.22 8.43 -11.59
C LEU A 166 -1.95 7.78 -12.78
N ALA A 167 -3.28 7.91 -12.86
CA ALA A 167 -4.08 7.39 -13.96
C ALA A 167 -3.70 8.05 -15.31
N GLU A 168 -3.50 9.37 -15.34
CA GLU A 168 -3.03 10.07 -16.54
C GLU A 168 -1.65 9.57 -16.98
N SER A 169 -0.75 9.26 -16.04
CA SER A 169 0.59 8.77 -16.36
C SER A 169 0.60 7.39 -17.04
N LEU A 170 -0.50 6.62 -16.95
CA LEU A 170 -0.65 5.34 -17.64
C LEU A 170 -1.17 5.46 -19.08
N LYS A 171 -1.78 6.59 -19.47
CA LYS A 171 -2.48 6.73 -20.78
C LYS A 171 -1.58 6.72 -22.03
N GLY A 172 -0.26 6.61 -21.88
CA GLY A 172 0.69 6.51 -22.99
C GLY A 172 1.77 5.44 -22.82
N GLY A 173 1.66 4.59 -21.80
CA GLY A 173 2.68 3.60 -21.46
C GLY A 173 2.42 2.22 -22.08
N ASP A 174 3.46 1.40 -22.19
CA ASP A 174 3.36 -0.01 -22.59
C ASP A 174 2.89 -0.91 -21.42
N LEU A 175 1.88 -0.46 -20.67
CA LEU A 175 1.36 -1.18 -19.50
C LEU A 175 0.87 -2.58 -19.88
N TYR A 176 0.24 -2.71 -21.04
CA TYR A 176 -0.30 -3.99 -21.50
C TYR A 176 0.78 -5.06 -21.69
N THR A 177 1.92 -4.71 -22.28
CA THR A 177 3.04 -5.66 -22.45
C THR A 177 3.64 -6.03 -21.11
N GLU A 178 3.76 -5.08 -20.19
CA GLU A 178 4.28 -5.35 -18.85
C GLU A 178 3.32 -6.24 -18.03
N ILE A 179 2.00 -6.00 -18.11
CA ILE A 179 0.99 -6.87 -17.50
C ILE A 179 1.09 -8.29 -18.06
N ARG A 180 1.21 -8.43 -19.39
CA ARG A 180 1.38 -9.74 -20.02
C ARG A 180 2.66 -10.44 -19.56
N TYR A 181 3.74 -9.70 -19.38
CA TYR A 181 5.00 -10.23 -18.85
C TYR A 181 4.83 -10.79 -17.43
N ILE A 182 4.24 -10.03 -16.50
CA ILE A 182 4.01 -10.52 -15.13
C ILE A 182 3.01 -11.69 -15.08
N MET A 183 1.99 -11.69 -15.94
CA MET A 183 1.05 -12.83 -16.02
C MET A 183 1.79 -14.11 -16.44
N ASN A 184 2.70 -14.04 -17.41
CA ASN A 184 3.51 -15.18 -17.82
C ASN A 184 4.50 -15.60 -16.74
N LEU A 185 5.03 -14.64 -15.97
CA LEU A 185 5.90 -14.92 -14.83
C LEU A 185 5.16 -15.73 -13.75
N LEU A 186 3.93 -15.33 -13.44
CA LEU A 186 3.08 -15.96 -12.43
C LEU A 186 2.55 -17.34 -12.86
N LYS A 187 2.33 -17.58 -14.16
CA LYS A 187 1.92 -18.91 -14.68
C LYS A 187 2.93 -20.02 -14.44
N ASN A 188 4.20 -19.67 -14.20
CA ASN A 188 5.29 -20.61 -13.98
C ASN A 188 5.52 -20.88 -12.47
N ARG A 189 4.55 -20.55 -11.62
CA ARG A 189 4.54 -20.88 -10.19
C ARG A 189 3.74 -22.15 -9.93
#